data_AF-A0A3C1B548-F1
#
_entry.id   AF-A0A3C1B548-F1
#
_cell.length_a   1.000
_cell.length_b   1.000
_cell.length_c   1.000
_cell.angle_alpha   90.00
_cell.angle_beta   90.00
_cell.angle_gamma   90.00
#
_symmetry.space_group_name_H-M   'P 1'
#
loop_
_entity.id
_entity.type
_entity.pdbx_description
1 polymer ?
#
loop_
_entity_poly.entity_id
_entity_poly.type
_entity_poly.pdbx_seq_one_letter_code
_entity_poly.pdbx_strand_id
1 'polypeptide(L)' 'MPGGMNPWEPMLEFDTTDNKFRDELLETPLEIQAQVAQTNGYLALPEGPGLGITPDRDFLQYFAL' A
#
# COMPACT_ATOMS: atom_id res chain seq x y z
N MET A 1 -4.79 -21.30 30.33
CA MET A 1 -5.81 -21.01 29.30
C MET A 1 -5.06 -20.83 27.98
N PRO A 2 -5.27 -21.66 26.95
CA PRO A 2 -4.53 -21.52 25.70
C PRO A 2 -5.12 -20.36 24.89
N GLY A 3 -4.61 -19.15 25.10
CA GLY A 3 -5.07 -17.92 24.45
C GLY A 3 -4.58 -17.73 23.00
N GLY A 4 -4.12 -18.79 22.34
CA GLY A 4 -3.44 -18.71 21.04
C GLY A 4 -4.26 -19.18 19.83
N MET A 5 -5.53 -19.55 19.99
CA MET A 5 -6.33 -20.12 18.88
C MET A 5 -6.95 -19.09 17.94
N ASN A 6 -6.93 -17.79 18.28
CA ASN A 6 -7.44 -16.73 17.40
C ASN A 6 -6.42 -15.58 17.33
N PRO A 7 -5.43 -15.62 16.40
CA PRO A 7 -4.59 -14.46 16.14
C PRO A 7 -5.46 -13.28 15.71
N TRP A 8 -5.14 -12.08 16.19
CA TRP A 8 -5.80 -10.86 15.72
C TRP A 8 -5.43 -10.59 14.27
N GLU A 9 -6.37 -10.00 13.54
CA GLU A 9 -6.08 -9.53 12.19
C GLU A 9 -4.97 -8.47 12.21
N PRO A 10 -4.08 -8.47 11.21
CA PRO A 10 -2.98 -7.52 11.17
C PRO A 10 -3.48 -6.09 11.00
N MET A 11 -2.81 -5.15 11.66
CA MET A 11 -3.00 -3.72 11.47
C MET A 11 -1.92 -3.17 10.56
N LEU A 12 -2.33 -2.54 9.45
CA LEU A 12 -1.40 -1.84 8.57
C LEU A 12 -1.27 -0.38 9.03
N GLU A 13 -0.06 0.03 9.37
CA GLU A 13 0.27 1.45 9.53
C GLU A 13 0.28 2.14 8.16
N PHE A 14 -0.33 3.32 8.07
CA PHE A 14 -0.37 4.10 6.85
C PHE A 14 -0.05 5.56 7.12
N ASP A 15 1.00 6.08 6.47
CA ASP A 15 1.37 7.49 6.49
C ASP A 15 0.30 8.32 5.76
N THR A 16 -0.30 9.29 6.45
CA THR A 16 -1.35 10.17 5.93
C THR A 16 -0.86 11.57 5.57
N THR A 17 0.43 11.84 5.71
CA THR A 17 1.03 13.12 5.29
C THR A 17 1.08 13.25 3.76
N ASP A 18 1.38 14.47 3.28
CA ASP A 18 1.62 14.71 1.85
C ASP A 18 2.94 14.03 1.44
N ASN A 19 2.84 13.02 0.57
CA ASN A 19 3.96 12.17 0.20
C ASN A 19 3.86 11.72 -1.27
N LYS A 20 4.58 12.42 -2.15
CA LYS A 20 4.61 12.14 -3.60
C LYS A 20 5.07 10.72 -3.93
N PHE A 21 6.00 10.16 -3.16
CA PHE A 21 6.50 8.81 -3.42
C PHE A 21 5.47 7.73 -3.06
N ARG A 22 4.52 8.02 -2.15
CA ARG A 22 3.42 7.12 -1.81
C ARG A 22 2.37 7.10 -2.92
N ASP A 23 2.04 8.29 -3.45
CA ASP A 23 0.88 8.47 -4.33
C ASP A 23 1.23 8.37 -5.82
N GLU A 24 2.42 8.82 -6.22
CA GLU A 24 2.77 9.05 -7.63
C GLU A 24 3.89 8.13 -8.15
N LEU A 25 4.55 7.35 -7.29
CA LEU A 25 5.71 6.51 -7.70
C LEU A 25 5.34 5.32 -8.60
N LEU A 26 4.13 4.81 -8.53
CA LEU A 26 3.76 3.54 -9.18
C LEU A 26 3.01 3.78 -10.49
N GLU A 27 3.28 2.94 -11.50
CA GLU A 27 2.55 2.99 -12.79
C GLU A 27 1.03 2.78 -12.61
N THR A 28 0.67 1.95 -11.62
CA THR A 28 -0.72 1.74 -11.19
C THR A 28 -0.82 2.10 -9.70
N PRO A 29 -1.59 3.13 -9.32
CA PRO A 29 -1.75 3.52 -7.93
C PRO A 29 -2.38 2.41 -7.09
N LEU A 30 -1.94 2.30 -5.83
CA LEU A 30 -2.53 1.37 -4.87
C LEU A 30 -3.87 1.88 -4.32
N GLU A 31 -4.19 3.18 -4.44
CA GLU A 31 -5.49 3.74 -4.02
C GLU A 31 -5.89 3.40 -2.57
N ILE A 32 -4.91 3.30 -1.65
CA ILE A 32 -5.12 2.75 -0.30
C ILE A 32 -6.25 3.48 0.45
N GLN A 33 -6.27 4.82 0.42
CA GLN A 33 -7.31 5.59 1.11
C GLN A 33 -8.71 5.32 0.54
N ALA A 34 -8.82 5.19 -0.78
CA ALA A 34 -10.08 4.88 -1.44
C ALA A 34 -10.53 3.44 -1.10
N GLN A 35 -9.61 2.47 -1.11
CA GLN A 35 -9.89 1.08 -0.71
C GLN A 35 -10.40 1.01 0.73
N VAL A 36 -9.71 1.66 1.66
CA VAL A 36 -10.08 1.68 3.09
C VAL A 36 -11.48 2.28 3.28
N ALA A 37 -11.80 3.37 2.57
CA ALA A 37 -13.12 4.00 2.63
C ALA A 37 -14.24 3.11 2.07
N GLN A 38 -13.95 2.36 1.01
CA GLN A 38 -14.94 1.52 0.33
C GLN A 38 -15.11 0.12 0.96
N THR A 39 -14.10 -0.37 1.67
CA THR A 39 -14.05 -1.75 2.19
C THR A 39 -14.12 -1.84 3.71
N ASN A 40 -14.61 -0.79 4.38
CA ASN A 40 -14.76 -0.76 5.84
C ASN A 40 -13.44 -1.01 6.59
N GLY A 41 -12.37 -0.33 6.18
CA GLY A 41 -11.09 -0.37 6.89
C GLY A 41 -10.04 -1.33 6.34
N TYR A 42 -10.32 -2.04 5.25
CA TYR A 42 -9.42 -3.06 4.69
C TYR A 42 -8.76 -2.60 3.39
N LEU A 43 -7.81 -3.39 2.91
CA LEU A 43 -7.18 -3.23 1.60
C LEU A 43 -6.84 -4.60 1.02
N ALA A 44 -6.80 -4.66 -0.31
CA ALA A 44 -6.32 -5.81 -1.04
C ALA A 44 -4.79 -5.73 -1.20
N LEU A 45 -4.13 -6.89 -1.12
CA LEU A 45 -2.71 -7.00 -1.46
C LEU A 45 -2.54 -7.05 -2.98
N PRO A 46 -1.45 -6.47 -3.53
CA PRO A 46 -1.10 -6.65 -4.93
C PRO A 46 -0.85 -8.13 -5.26
N GLU A 47 -1.39 -8.60 -6.39
CA GLU A 47 -1.32 -10.02 -6.79
C GLU A 47 -0.23 -10.34 -7.82
N GLY A 48 0.49 -9.32 -8.30
CA GLY A 48 1.60 -9.50 -9.25
C GLY A 48 2.83 -10.18 -8.63
N PRO A 49 3.81 -10.58 -9.44
CA PRO A 49 5.04 -11.21 -8.94
C PRO A 49 5.86 -10.26 -8.06
N GLY A 50 6.60 -10.81 -7.11
CA GLY A 50 7.45 -10.02 -6.20
C GLY A 50 6.62 -9.16 -5.25
N LEU A 51 6.84 -7.84 -5.28
CA LEU A 51 6.03 -6.87 -4.53
C LEU A 51 4.66 -6.61 -5.16
N GLY A 52 4.42 -7.12 -6.37
CA GLY A 52 3.15 -6.98 -7.10
C GLY A 52 2.88 -5.58 -7.65
N ILE A 53 3.88 -4.72 -7.71
CA ILE A 53 3.81 -3.34 -8.19
C ILE A 53 4.96 -3.03 -9.16
N THR A 54 4.76 -2.03 -10.03
CA THR A 54 5.79 -1.52 -10.94
C THR A 54 6.02 -0.03 -10.68
N PRO A 55 7.27 0.39 -10.37
CA PRO A 55 7.61 1.80 -10.27
C PRO A 55 7.60 2.50 -11.64
N ASP A 56 7.10 3.73 -11.68
CA ASP A 56 7.25 4.64 -12.80
C ASP A 56 8.72 5.09 -12.88
N ARG A 57 9.37 4.74 -13.99
CA ARG A 57 10.79 5.05 -14.22
C ARG A 57 11.03 6.52 -14.54
N ASP A 58 10.07 7.20 -15.15
CA ASP A 58 10.19 8.63 -15.46
C ASP A 58 10.06 9.45 -14.17
N PHE A 59 9.18 9.05 -13.25
CA PHE A 59 9.12 9.61 -11.89
C PHE A 59 10.45 9.45 -11.16
N LEU A 60 11.04 8.25 -11.18
CA LEU A 60 12.34 8.00 -10.57
C LEU A 60 13.45 8.87 -11.19
N GLN A 61 13.46 9.01 -12.51
CA GLN A 61 14.44 9.81 -13.22
C GLN A 61 14.30 11.30 -12.92
N TYR A 62 13.07 11.79 -12.73
CA TYR A 62 12.80 13.18 -12.36
C TYR A 62 13.36 13.54 -10.97
N PHE A 63 13.32 12.61 -10.02
CA PHE A 63 13.83 12.80 -8.65
C PHE A 63 15.26 12.28 -8.44
N ALA A 64 15.98 11.88 -9.48
CA ALA A 64 17.37 11.45 -9.38
C ALA A 64 18.30 12.61 -8.98
N LEU A 65 19.12 12.40 -7.94
CA LEU A 65 20.11 13.37 -7.43
C LEU A 65 21.42 13.36 -8.24
#